data_AF-A0A6V7M9A7-F1
#
_entry.id   AF-A0A6V7M9A7-F1
#
_cell.length_a   1.000
_cell.length_b   1.000
_cell.length_c   1.000
_cell.angle_alpha   90.00
_cell.angle_beta   90.00
_cell.angle_gamma   90.00
#
_symmetry.space_group_name_H-M   'P 1'
#
loop_
_entity.id
_entity.type
_entity.pdbx_description
1 polymer ?
#
loop_
_entity_poly.entity_id
_entity_poly.type
_entity_poly.pdbx_seq_one_letter_code
_entity_poly.pdbx_strand_id
1 'polypeptide(L)'
;DLDRCSSNLNNNNSTLPNPSPLTPSKMSGAGEKMDTSGETQQIVYQFLYNNNSRQQTEACEDLHCPWCSLDCGRLYSLLKHLKLCHSRFTFTYV
;
A
#
# COMPACT_ATOMS: atom_id res chain seq x y z
N ASP A 1 40.80 34.24 39.95
CA ASP A 1 41.89 33.25 40.03
C ASP A 1 41.38 31.85 40.34
N LEU A 2 41.20 31.02 39.31
CA LEU A 2 41.88 29.73 39.13
C LEU A 2 41.18 28.95 38.02
N ASP A 3 41.85 28.90 36.87
CA ASP A 3 41.75 27.85 35.87
C ASP A 3 41.82 26.45 36.49
N ARG A 4 41.21 25.45 35.83
CA ARG A 4 41.92 24.34 35.14
C ARG A 4 41.03 23.11 34.95
N CYS A 5 40.75 22.78 33.68
CA CYS A 5 40.12 21.53 33.23
C CYS A 5 41.07 20.31 33.33
N SER A 6 40.49 19.13 33.57
CA SER A 6 40.86 17.75 33.15
C SER A 6 40.30 16.77 34.22
N SER A 7 39.58 15.67 33.97
CA SER A 7 39.42 14.78 32.83
C SER A 7 38.15 13.96 33.03
N ASN A 8 37.49 13.51 31.95
CA ASN A 8 37.27 12.09 31.64
C ASN A 8 36.21 11.93 30.54
N LEU A 9 36.58 11.14 29.53
CA LEU A 9 35.66 10.66 28.51
C LEU A 9 34.58 9.81 29.18
N ASN A 10 33.32 10.03 28.81
CA ASN A 10 32.45 8.92 28.43
C ASN A 10 31.32 9.40 27.54
N ASN A 11 31.37 8.93 26.28
CA ASN A 11 30.29 8.96 25.31
C ASN A 11 29.12 8.15 25.85
N ASN A 12 27.90 8.71 25.88
CA ASN A 12 26.64 7.98 25.89
C ASN A 12 25.51 8.94 25.51
N ASN A 13 25.29 9.09 24.20
CA ASN A 13 24.18 9.85 23.67
C ASN A 13 22.94 8.95 23.70
N SER A 14 21.93 9.38 24.46
CA SER A 14 20.60 8.78 24.51
C SER A 14 19.88 8.91 23.16
N THR A 15 19.62 7.79 22.50
CA THR A 15 18.65 7.72 21.39
C THR A 15 17.71 6.54 21.61
N LEU A 16 16.42 6.88 21.60
CA LEU A 16 15.27 5.99 21.74
C LEU A 16 15.29 4.83 20.72
N PRO A 17 14.78 3.64 21.07
CA PRO A 17 14.66 2.54 20.12
C PRO A 17 13.60 2.86 19.06
N ASN A 18 14.08 2.93 17.82
CA ASN A 18 13.30 2.95 16.58
C ASN A 18 12.50 1.65 16.43
N PRO A 19 11.17 1.66 16.19
CA PRO A 19 10.44 0.45 15.84
C PRO A 19 10.77 0.06 14.39
N SER A 20 11.38 -1.12 14.22
CA SER A 20 11.64 -1.72 12.92
C SER A 20 10.32 -2.01 12.17
N PRO A 21 10.25 -1.77 10.84
CA PRO A 21 9.09 -2.18 10.05
C PRO A 21 9.04 -3.72 9.94
N LEU A 22 7.89 -4.30 10.28
CA LEU A 22 7.60 -5.72 10.08
C LEU A 22 7.55 -6.03 8.58
N THR A 23 8.36 -6.98 8.14
CA THR A 23 8.41 -7.49 6.77
C THR A 23 7.19 -8.40 6.50
N PRO A 24 6.44 -8.21 5.40
CA PRO A 24 5.43 -9.17 4.99
C PRO A 24 6.10 -10.43 4.43
N SER A 25 5.72 -11.61 4.93
CA SER A 25 6.14 -12.89 4.38
C SER A 25 5.56 -13.10 2.98
N LYS A 26 6.47 -13.31 2.02
CA LYS A 26 6.20 -13.57 0.61
C LYS A 26 5.56 -14.97 0.45
N MET A 27 4.24 -15.03 0.26
CA MET A 27 3.55 -16.25 -0.15
C MET A 27 3.52 -16.30 -1.69
N SER A 28 4.27 -17.23 -2.26
CA SER A 28 4.24 -17.53 -3.69
C SER A 28 2.93 -18.24 -4.05
N GLY A 29 2.05 -17.56 -4.77
CA GLY A 29 0.96 -18.18 -5.54
C GLY A 29 1.31 -18.15 -7.02
N ALA A 30 1.60 -19.32 -7.59
CA ALA A 30 1.73 -19.50 -9.03
C ALA A 30 0.32 -19.45 -9.65
N GLY A 31 -0.01 -18.33 -10.28
CA GLY A 31 -1.17 -18.18 -11.17
C GLY A 31 -0.68 -18.10 -12.61
N GLU A 32 -1.18 -19.02 -13.43
CA GLU A 32 -0.82 -19.22 -14.84
C GLU A 32 -1.12 -17.95 -15.65
N LYS A 33 -0.10 -17.44 -16.34
CA LYS A 33 -0.19 -16.25 -17.16
C LYS A 33 -0.74 -16.62 -18.54
N MET A 34 -2.01 -16.32 -18.78
CA MET A 34 -2.59 -16.33 -20.13
C MET A 34 -2.20 -15.01 -20.81
N ASP A 35 -1.19 -15.09 -21.67
CA ASP A 35 -0.73 -14.01 -22.54
C ASP A 35 -1.85 -13.64 -23.53
N THR A 36 -2.45 -12.47 -23.35
CA THR A 36 -3.27 -11.82 -24.37
C THR A 36 -2.57 -10.52 -24.69
N SER A 37 -2.04 -10.44 -25.91
CA SER A 37 -1.42 -9.27 -26.53
C SER A 37 -2.42 -8.12 -26.70
N GLY A 38 -2.73 -7.46 -25.59
CA GLY A 38 -3.51 -6.24 -25.49
C GLY A 38 -2.95 -5.40 -24.34
N GLU A 39 -2.92 -4.09 -24.51
CA GLU A 39 -2.38 -3.10 -23.57
C GLU A 39 -2.58 -3.51 -22.11
N THR A 40 -1.50 -3.61 -21.32
CA THR A 40 -1.60 -4.07 -19.93
C THR A 40 -2.41 -3.04 -19.14
N GLN A 41 -3.60 -3.46 -18.70
CA GLN A 41 -4.56 -2.56 -18.10
C GLN A 41 -4.18 -2.32 -16.64
N GLN A 42 -3.68 -1.12 -16.34
CA GLN A 42 -3.24 -0.73 -15.01
C GLN A 42 -4.39 -0.09 -14.21
N ILE A 43 -4.55 -0.54 -12.97
CA ILE A 43 -5.57 -0.08 -12.04
C ILE A 43 -4.90 0.64 -10.88
N VAL A 44 -5.43 1.82 -10.57
CA VAL A 44 -4.99 2.65 -9.46
C VAL A 44 -6.21 3.03 -8.62
N TYR A 45 -6.15 2.80 -7.32
CA TYR A 45 -7.20 3.24 -6.39
C TYR A 45 -6.82 4.57 -5.77
N GLN A 46 -7.66 5.58 -5.99
CA GLN A 46 -7.51 6.91 -5.39
C GLN A 46 -8.52 7.10 -4.26
N PHE A 47 -8.03 7.25 -3.03
CA PHE A 47 -8.84 7.52 -1.85
C PHE A 47 -9.04 9.03 -1.66
N LEU A 48 -10.31 9.43 -1.54
CA LEU A 48 -10.75 10.81 -1.37
C LEU A 48 -11.34 10.99 0.04
N TYR A 49 -11.06 12.13 0.67
CA TYR A 49 -11.75 12.59 1.87
C TYR A 49 -11.99 14.09 1.83
N ASN A 50 -13.24 14.51 2.02
CA ASN A 50 -13.70 15.88 1.82
C ASN A 50 -13.32 16.40 0.42
N ASN A 51 -13.58 15.61 -0.63
CA ASN A 51 -13.21 15.89 -2.03
C ASN A 51 -11.72 16.15 -2.31
N ASN A 52 -10.84 15.87 -1.35
CA ASN A 52 -9.40 15.99 -1.53
C ASN A 52 -8.76 14.60 -1.64
N SER A 53 -7.81 14.43 -2.55
CA SER A 53 -6.95 13.25 -2.61
C SER A 53 -6.15 13.11 -1.32
N ARG A 54 -6.16 11.91 -0.73
CA ARG A 54 -5.43 11.59 0.51
C ARG A 54 -4.37 10.53 0.31
N GLN A 55 -4.71 9.49 -0.44
CA GLN A 55 -3.86 8.33 -0.63
C GLN A 55 -4.17 7.69 -1.96
N GLN A 56 -3.14 7.20 -2.63
CA GLN A 56 -3.25 6.46 -3.87
C GLN A 56 -2.49 5.14 -3.75
N THR A 57 -2.98 4.09 -4.39
CA THR A 57 -2.24 2.82 -4.49
C THR A 57 -1.22 2.88 -5.62
N GLU A 58 -0.30 1.92 -5.62
CA GLU A 58 0.49 1.62 -6.81
C GLU A 58 -0.40 1.09 -7.94
N ALA A 59 0.07 1.27 -9.18
CA ALA A 59 -0.58 0.73 -10.36
C ALA A 59 -0.37 -0.78 -10.39
N CYS A 60 -1.45 -1.54 -10.41
CA CYS A 60 -1.42 -2.99 -10.51
C CYS A 60 -2.26 -3.46 -11.70
N GLU A 61 -1.93 -4.63 -12.24
CA GLU A 61 -2.60 -5.23 -13.41
C GLU A 61 -3.65 -6.28 -13.00
N ASP A 62 -3.80 -6.53 -11.70
CA ASP A 62 -4.67 -7.57 -11.20
C ASP A 62 -6.12 -7.11 -11.01
N LEU A 63 -7.06 -8.03 -11.23
CA LEU A 63 -8.49 -7.79 -11.14
C LEU A 63 -9.10 -8.32 -9.82
N HIS A 64 -8.29 -8.32 -8.77
CA HIS A 64 -8.72 -8.74 -7.44
C HIS A 64 -9.36 -7.58 -6.68
N CYS A 65 -10.41 -7.91 -5.92
CA CYS A 65 -10.97 -6.97 -4.97
C CYS A 65 -10.00 -6.78 -3.79
N PRO A 66 -9.55 -5.54 -3.47
CA PRO A 66 -8.59 -5.32 -2.40
C PRO A 66 -9.20 -5.46 -0.99
N TRP A 67 -10.52 -5.54 -0.86
CA TRP A 67 -11.20 -5.69 0.44
C TRP A 67 -11.52 -7.14 0.81
N CYS A 68 -11.80 -8.01 -0.17
CA CYS A 68 -12.18 -9.40 0.09
C CYS A 68 -11.39 -10.43 -0.72
N SER A 69 -10.40 -10.00 -1.51
CA SER A 69 -9.51 -10.84 -2.32
C SER A 69 -10.24 -11.72 -3.36
N LEU A 70 -11.47 -11.38 -3.73
CA LEU A 70 -12.21 -12.04 -4.80
C LEU A 70 -11.57 -11.71 -6.16
N ASP A 71 -11.20 -12.74 -6.92
CA ASP A 71 -10.82 -12.59 -8.33
C ASP A 71 -12.06 -12.35 -9.19
N CYS A 72 -12.15 -11.16 -9.79
CA CYS A 72 -13.28 -10.80 -10.64
C CYS A 72 -13.07 -11.15 -12.12
N GLY A 73 -11.84 -11.44 -12.56
CA GLY A 73 -11.45 -11.82 -13.93
C GLY A 73 -11.73 -10.79 -15.04
N ARG A 74 -12.57 -9.78 -14.80
CA ARG A 74 -12.90 -8.68 -15.73
C ARG A 74 -13.11 -7.38 -14.98
N LEU A 75 -12.67 -6.27 -15.56
CA LEU A 75 -12.85 -4.92 -14.98
C LEU A 75 -14.31 -4.59 -14.68
N TYR A 76 -15.22 -4.91 -15.60
CA TYR A 76 -16.65 -4.66 -15.40
C TYR A 76 -17.20 -5.40 -14.18
N SER A 77 -16.82 -6.67 -14.02
CA SER A 77 -17.22 -7.50 -12.87
C SER A 77 -16.68 -6.91 -11.57
N LEU A 78 -15.41 -6.48 -11.56
CA LEU A 78 -14.77 -5.82 -10.42
C LEU A 78 -15.53 -4.55 -10.02
N LEU A 79 -15.81 -3.66 -10.97
CA LEU A 79 -16.54 -2.41 -10.70
C LEU A 79 -17.94 -2.67 -10.13
N LYS A 80 -18.65 -3.70 -10.63
CA LYS A 80 -19.95 -4.10 -10.09
C LYS A 80 -19.84 -4.68 -8.68
N HIS A 81 -18.88 -5.57 -8.47
CA HIS A 81 -18.60 -6.16 -7.17
C HIS A 81 -18.30 -5.08 -6.12
N LEU A 82 -17.40 -4.15 -6.42
CA LEU A 82 -17.07 -3.02 -5.54
C LEU A 82 -18.32 -2.22 -5.16
N LYS A 83 -19.15 -1.84 -6.13
CA LYS A 83 -20.37 -1.04 -5.90
C LYS A 83 -21.45 -1.78 -5.09
N LEU A 84 -21.59 -3.10 -5.27
CA LEU A 84 -22.69 -3.87 -4.67
C LEU A 84 -22.31 -4.53 -3.34
N CYS A 85 -21.10 -5.09 -3.24
CA CYS A 85 -20.64 -5.83 -2.07
C CYS A 85 -19.93 -4.93 -1.03
N HIS A 86 -19.38 -3.79 -1.45
CA HIS A 86 -18.67 -2.85 -0.58
C HIS A 86 -19.36 -1.47 -0.54
N SER A 87 -20.68 -1.47 -0.31
CA SER A 87 -21.56 -0.28 -0.36
C SER A 87 -21.20 0.86 0.62
N ARG A 88 -20.31 0.62 1.58
CA ARG A 88 -19.78 1.65 2.48
C ARG A 88 -18.93 2.69 1.75
N PHE A 89 -18.36 2.33 0.60
CA PHE A 89 -17.55 3.23 -0.22
C PHE A 89 -18.29 3.62 -1.50
N THR A 90 -18.06 4.85 -1.97
CA THR A 90 -18.56 5.32 -3.26
C THR A 90 -17.47 5.15 -4.30
N PHE A 91 -17.72 4.32 -5.32
CA PHE A 91 -16.76 4.02 -6.38
C PHE A 91 -17.08 4.80 -7.66
N THR A 92 -16.10 5.55 -8.14
CA THR A 92 -16.12 6.23 -9.44
C THR A 92 -15.00 5.66 -10.31
N TYR A 93 -15.33 5.27 -11.53
CA TYR A 93 -14.36 4.81 -12.53
C TYR A 93 -14.07 5.98 -13.48
N VAL A 94 -12.80 6.27 -13.72
CA VAL A 94 -12.29 7.35 -14.57
C VAL A 94 -11.27 6.81 -15.54
#